data_AF-A0A9E1MS40-F1
#
_entry.id   AF-A0A9E1MS40-F1
#
_cell.length_a   1.000
_cell.length_b   1.000
_cell.length_c   1.000
_cell.angle_alpha   90.00
_cell.angle_beta   90.00
_cell.angle_gamma   90.00
#
_symmetry.space_group_name_H-M   'P 1'
#
loop_
_entity.id
_entity.type
_entity.pdbx_description
1 polymer ?
#
loop_
_entity_poly.entity_id
_entity_poly.type
_entity_poly.pdbx_seq_one_letter_code
_entity_poly.pdbx_strand_id
1 'polypeptide(L)'
;MFAFGEKVSGYDELMFNEREVRAAAGIVFLFAFMAFMNGFLTGNNEPTKLMVSVFLFDFFIRIFINPKYAPSMVVGRWIVNNQKPEYTDAKPKRWAWGIGFTLAAIMFYLVVLNEIRGPIN
;
A
#
# COMPACT_ATOMS: atom_id res chain seq x y z
N MET A 1 18.67 13.12 -1.48
CA MET A 1 17.45 12.69 -0.77
C MET A 1 16.50 12.08 -1.79
N PHE A 2 16.00 10.87 -1.58
CA PHE A 2 15.02 10.28 -2.50
C PHE A 2 13.75 11.15 -2.51
N ALA A 3 13.30 11.60 -3.70
CA ALA A 3 12.14 12.46 -3.82
C ALA A 3 10.84 11.67 -3.57
N PHE A 4 9.96 12.21 -2.72
CA PHE A 4 8.66 11.64 -2.42
C PHE A 4 7.61 12.31 -3.33
N GLY A 5 7.39 11.72 -4.50
CA GLY A 5 6.60 12.30 -5.58
C GLY A 5 7.46 12.70 -6.78
N GLU A 6 6.81 13.18 -7.84
CA GLU A 6 7.44 13.57 -9.10
C GLU A 6 7.30 15.09 -9.30
N LYS A 7 8.33 15.72 -9.87
CA LYS A 7 8.27 17.13 -10.24
C LYS A 7 7.56 17.25 -11.58
N VAL A 8 6.44 17.98 -11.60
CA VAL A 8 5.60 18.16 -12.79
C VAL A 8 5.69 19.62 -13.24
N SER A 9 5.80 19.86 -14.54
CA SER A 9 5.83 21.22 -15.09
C SER A 9 4.52 21.95 -14.77
N GLY A 10 4.60 23.15 -14.21
CA GLY A 10 3.43 23.94 -13.82
C GLY A 10 3.00 23.79 -12.36
N TYR A 11 3.70 22.99 -11.57
CA TYR A 11 3.48 22.86 -10.13
C TYR A 11 4.77 23.09 -9.34
N ASP A 12 4.68 23.86 -8.26
CA ASP A 12 5.81 24.14 -7.38
C ASP A 12 6.10 22.99 -6.40
N GLU A 13 5.08 22.19 -6.10
CA GLU A 13 5.18 21.04 -5.19
C GLU A 13 5.39 19.71 -5.94
N LEU A 14 5.83 18.68 -5.19
CA LEU A 14 5.90 17.32 -5.71
C LEU A 14 4.50 16.71 -5.80
N MET A 15 4.23 16.07 -6.92
CA MET A 15 2.93 15.54 -7.26
C MET A 15 2.97 14.02 -7.39
N PHE A 16 1.82 13.40 -7.17
CA PHE A 16 1.54 12.04 -7.62
C PHE A 16 0.46 12.05 -8.68
N ASN A 17 0.50 11.05 -9.56
CA ASN A 17 -0.65 10.68 -10.35
C ASN A 17 -1.67 9.96 -9.44
N GLU A 18 -2.82 10.59 -9.20
CA GLU A 18 -3.88 10.05 -8.34
C GLU A 18 -4.39 8.70 -8.85
N ARG A 19 -4.43 8.52 -10.18
CA ARG A 19 -4.90 7.27 -10.80
C ARG A 19 -3.98 6.10 -10.45
N GLU A 20 -2.67 6.33 -10.43
CA GLU A 20 -1.67 5.34 -10.01
C GLU A 20 -1.86 4.97 -8.53
N VAL A 21 -2.03 5.98 -7.67
CA VAL A 21 -2.26 5.78 -6.23
C VAL A 21 -3.55 4.97 -5.99
N ARG A 22 -4.63 5.28 -6.70
CA ARG A 22 -5.92 4.58 -6.59
C ARG A 22 -5.84 3.15 -7.13
N ALA A 23 -5.18 2.94 -8.26
CA ALA A 23 -4.95 1.60 -8.80
C ALA A 23 -4.15 0.73 -7.81
N ALA A 24 -3.07 1.28 -7.26
CA ALA A 24 -2.26 0.60 -6.25
C ALA A 24 -3.09 0.22 -5.00
N ALA A 25 -3.91 1.15 -4.50
CA ALA A 25 -4.79 0.90 -3.36
C ALA A 25 -5.82 -0.20 -3.66
N GLY A 26 -6.42 -0.20 -4.86
CA GLY A 26 -7.38 -1.22 -5.30
C GLY A 26 -6.75 -2.61 -5.41
N ILE A 27 -5.53 -2.72 -5.95
CA ILE A 27 -4.80 -3.99 -6.05
C ILE A 27 -4.57 -4.58 -4.66
N VAL A 28 -3.99 -3.79 -3.75
CA VAL A 28 -3.75 -4.26 -2.39
C VAL A 28 -5.06 -4.65 -1.73
N PHE A 29 -6.08 -3.80 -1.81
CA PHE A 29 -7.37 -4.07 -1.19
C PHE A 29 -7.95 -5.41 -1.66
N LEU A 30 -7.89 -5.69 -2.96
CA LEU A 30 -8.37 -6.96 -3.52
C LEU A 30 -7.65 -8.17 -2.90
N PHE A 31 -6.32 -8.17 -2.86
CA PHE A 31 -5.55 -9.28 -2.29
C PHE A 31 -5.70 -9.39 -0.78
N ALA A 32 -5.74 -8.27 -0.06
CA ALA A 32 -6.03 -8.23 1.38
C ALA A 32 -7.42 -8.77 1.70
N PHE A 33 -8.43 -8.41 0.90
CA PHE A 33 -9.77 -8.92 1.06
C PHE A 33 -9.84 -10.43 0.80
N MET A 34 -9.22 -10.93 -0.26
CA MET A 34 -9.17 -12.38 -0.52
C MET A 34 -8.46 -13.15 0.60
N ALA A 35 -7.34 -12.63 1.10
CA ALA A 35 -6.60 -13.22 2.21
C ALA A 35 -7.45 -13.27 3.49
N PHE A 36 -8.08 -12.15 3.83
CA PHE A 36 -9.00 -12.04 4.96
C PHE A 36 -10.17 -13.02 4.83
N MET A 37 -10.83 -13.08 3.67
CA MET A 37 -11.94 -13.99 3.43
C MET A 37 -11.52 -15.45 3.52
N ASN A 38 -10.30 -15.80 3.11
CA ASN A 38 -9.77 -17.14 3.29
C ASN A 38 -9.66 -17.50 4.78
N GLY A 39 -9.05 -16.62 5.58
CA GLY A 39 -8.96 -16.80 7.04
C GLY A 39 -10.32 -16.86 7.72
N PHE A 40 -11.26 -16.00 7.31
CA PHE A 40 -12.60 -15.94 7.87
C PHE A 40 -13.43 -17.19 7.57
N LEU A 41 -13.46 -17.64 6.31
CA LEU A 41 -14.32 -18.75 5.87
C LEU A 41 -13.73 -20.13 6.16
N THR A 42 -12.40 -20.27 6.15
CA THR A 42 -11.72 -21.57 6.24
C THR A 42 -10.91 -21.75 7.53
N GLY A 43 -10.77 -20.69 8.33
CA GLY A 43 -9.87 -20.67 9.50
C GLY A 43 -8.38 -20.58 9.15
N ASN A 44 -8.01 -20.67 7.86
CA ASN A 44 -6.62 -20.61 7.41
C ASN A 44 -6.14 -19.16 7.29
N ASN A 45 -5.39 -18.68 8.29
CA ASN A 45 -4.86 -17.32 8.31
C ASN A 45 -3.50 -17.16 7.61
N GLU A 46 -2.92 -18.21 7.03
CA GLU A 46 -1.62 -18.11 6.34
C GLU A 46 -1.63 -17.09 5.18
N PRO A 47 -2.67 -17.03 4.33
CA PRO A 47 -2.75 -15.98 3.31
C PRO A 47 -2.79 -14.57 3.91
N THR A 48 -3.46 -14.39 5.06
CA THR A 48 -3.51 -13.11 5.78
C THR A 48 -2.12 -12.72 6.29
N LYS A 49 -1.38 -13.65 6.90
CA LYS A 49 -0.01 -13.41 7.37
C LYS A 49 0.91 -12.99 6.22
N LEU A 50 0.83 -13.70 5.10
CA LEU A 50 1.59 -13.36 3.90
C LEU A 50 1.23 -11.95 3.40
N MET A 51 -0.06 -11.65 3.28
CA MET A 51 -0.51 -10.37 2.75
C MET A 51 -0.13 -9.20 3.66
N VAL A 52 -0.22 -9.36 4.98
CA VAL A 52 0.24 -8.36 5.96
C VAL A 52 1.74 -8.10 5.80
N SER A 53 2.54 -9.15 5.63
CA SER A 53 4.00 -9.04 5.44
C SER A 53 4.35 -8.31 4.14
N VAL A 54 3.70 -8.66 3.03
CA VAL A 54 3.85 -8.00 1.73
C VAL A 54 3.42 -6.54 1.83
N PHE A 55 2.33 -6.25 2.52
CA PHE A 55 1.80 -4.90 2.67
C PHE A 55 2.73 -3.99 3.48
N LEU A 56 3.29 -4.52 4.58
CA LEU A 56 4.30 -3.84 5.38
C LEU A 56 5.53 -3.50 4.52
N PHE A 57 5.99 -4.46 3.70
CA PHE A 57 7.13 -4.25 2.80
C PHE A 57 6.84 -3.20 1.72
N ASP A 58 5.66 -3.21 1.10
CA ASP A 58 5.25 -2.20 0.13
C ASP A 58 5.28 -0.78 0.75
N PHE A 59 4.70 -0.61 1.93
CA PHE A 59 4.69 0.67 2.64
C PHE A 59 6.08 1.08 3.12
N PHE A 60 6.93 0.13 3.51
CA PHE A 60 8.32 0.41 3.85
C PHE A 60 9.07 1.03 2.67
N ILE A 61 9.00 0.42 1.48
CA ILE A 61 9.59 0.98 0.26
C ILE A 61 9.00 2.36 -0.02
N ARG A 62 7.67 2.48 0.08
CA ARG A 62 6.94 3.69 -0.24
C ARG A 62 7.35 4.88 0.63
N ILE A 63 7.66 4.67 1.91
CA ILE A 63 7.99 5.75 2.86
C ILE A 63 9.49 5.99 2.98
N PHE A 64 10.28 4.92 3.11
CA PHE A 64 11.70 5.01 3.48
C PHE A 64 12.66 4.98 2.28
N ILE A 65 12.23 4.44 1.14
CA ILE A 65 13.05 4.33 -0.07
C ILE A 65 12.55 5.31 -1.14
N ASN A 66 11.50 4.93 -1.87
CA ASN A 66 10.83 5.78 -2.85
C ASN A 66 9.48 5.17 -3.26
N PRO A 67 8.38 5.94 -3.24
CA PRO A 67 7.07 5.49 -3.75
C PRO A 67 7.09 4.91 -5.16
N LYS A 68 7.97 5.41 -6.03
CA LYS A 68 8.14 4.95 -7.41
C LYS A 68 8.51 3.47 -7.51
N TYR A 69 9.15 2.90 -6.48
CA TYR A 69 9.59 1.50 -6.46
C TYR A 69 8.67 0.60 -5.65
N ALA A 70 7.63 1.15 -4.99
CA ALA A 70 6.70 0.33 -4.24
C ALA A 70 5.97 -0.63 -5.22
N PRO A 71 5.98 -1.95 -5.00
CA PRO A 71 5.45 -2.93 -5.96
C PRO A 71 4.02 -2.61 -6.41
N SER A 72 3.14 -2.23 -5.47
CA SER A 72 1.77 -1.85 -5.78
C SER A 72 1.67 -0.60 -6.67
N MET A 73 2.56 0.39 -6.47
CA MET A 73 2.62 1.61 -7.29
C MET A 73 3.15 1.31 -8.69
N VAL A 74 4.15 0.45 -8.83
CA VAL A 74 4.68 0.02 -10.13
C VAL A 74 3.59 -0.65 -10.96
N VAL A 75 2.86 -1.59 -10.36
CA VAL A 75 1.74 -2.26 -11.05
C VAL A 75 0.60 -1.26 -11.33
N GLY A 76 0.26 -0.40 -10.37
CA GLY A 76 -0.74 0.65 -10.54
C GLY A 76 -0.42 1.58 -11.71
N ARG A 77 0.84 2.00 -11.84
CA ARG A 77 1.35 2.84 -12.94
C ARG A 77 1.22 2.14 -14.29
N TRP A 78 1.53 0.85 -14.33
CA TRP A 78 1.38 0.06 -15.55
C TRP A 78 -0.09 -0.03 -15.99
N ILE A 79 -1.02 -0.24 -15.05
CA ILE A 79 -2.46 -0.32 -15.34
C ILE A 79 -3.02 1.00 -15.89
N VAL A 80 -2.57 2.15 -15.37
CA VAL A 80 -3.10 3.47 -15.75
C VAL A 80 -2.25 4.22 -16.77
N ASN A 81 -1.24 3.55 -17.37
CA ASN A 81 -0.23 4.19 -18.23
C ASN A 81 -0.81 4.95 -19.44
N ASN A 82 -1.95 4.51 -19.96
CA ASN A 82 -2.60 5.09 -21.12
C ASN A 82 -3.69 6.12 -20.76
N GLN A 83 -3.83 6.46 -19.46
CA GLN A 83 -4.78 7.45 -18.97
C GLN A 83 -4.09 8.81 -18.78
N LYS A 84 -4.83 9.90 -19.00
CA LYS A 84 -4.32 11.25 -18.69
C LYS A 84 -4.05 11.34 -17.18
N PRO A 85 -2.82 11.70 -16.75
CA PRO A 85 -2.50 11.84 -15.33
C PRO A 85 -3.37 12.89 -14.66
N GLU A 86 -3.75 12.61 -13.42
CA GLU A 86 -4.46 13.54 -12.55
C GLU A 86 -3.55 13.82 -11.36
N TYR A 87 -3.13 15.06 -11.18
CA TYR A 87 -2.09 15.40 -10.21
C TYR A 87 -2.66 15.81 -8.87
N THR A 88 -2.00 15.36 -7.81
CA THR A 88 -2.39 15.64 -6.44
C THR A 88 -1.15 15.71 -5.55
N ASP A 89 -1.20 16.55 -4.52
CA ASP A 89 -0.04 16.85 -3.68
C ASP A 89 0.51 15.60 -2.98
N ALA A 90 1.84 15.52 -2.93
CA ALA A 90 2.55 14.42 -2.28
C ALA A 90 2.60 14.58 -0.75
N LYS A 91 2.65 15.80 -0.21
CA LYS A 91 2.83 16.04 1.23
C LYS A 91 1.75 15.38 2.10
N PRO A 92 0.43 15.55 1.85
CA PRO A 92 -0.60 14.93 2.69
C PRO A 92 -0.56 13.40 2.63
N LYS A 93 -0.19 12.84 1.47
CA LYS A 93 -0.10 11.39 1.28
C LYS A 93 1.06 10.78 2.06
N ARG A 94 2.16 11.51 2.24
CA ARG A 94 3.26 11.07 3.08
C ARG A 94 2.80 10.83 4.52
N TRP A 95 1.99 11.75 5.05
CA TRP A 95 1.41 11.61 6.39
C TRP A 95 0.43 10.43 6.47
N ALA A 96 -0.51 10.37 5.53
CA ALA A 96 -1.51 9.30 5.48
C ALA A 96 -0.87 7.91 5.36
N TRP A 97 0.16 7.77 4.52
CA TRP A 97 0.87 6.51 4.37
C TRP A 97 1.71 6.17 5.61
N GLY A 98 2.24 7.16 6.32
CA GLY A 98 2.85 6.97 7.64
C GLY A 98 1.91 6.26 8.63
N ILE A 99 0.66 6.70 8.70
CA ILE A 99 -0.37 6.03 9.52
C ILE A 99 -0.61 4.60 9.03
N GLY A 100 -0.73 4.41 7.71
CA GLY A 100 -0.88 3.09 7.09
C GLY A 100 0.26 2.13 7.43
N PHE A 101 1.51 2.62 7.42
CA PHE A 101 2.69 1.82 7.81
C PHE A 101 2.65 1.43 9.29
N THR A 102 2.33 2.36 10.18
CA THR A 102 2.20 2.07 11.61
C THR A 102 1.15 0.99 11.86
N LEU A 103 -0.01 1.09 11.20
CA LEU A 103 -1.06 0.07 11.28
C LEU A 103 -0.59 -1.27 10.72
N ALA A 104 0.10 -1.29 9.58
CA ALA A 104 0.67 -2.51 9.01
C ALA A 104 1.70 -3.16 9.93
N ALA A 105 2.53 -2.38 10.62
CA ALA A 105 3.52 -2.88 11.57
C ALA A 105 2.85 -3.50 12.81
N ILE A 106 1.80 -2.86 13.34
CA ILE A 106 0.99 -3.42 14.42
C ILE A 106 0.33 -4.73 13.97
N MET A 107 -0.28 -4.75 12.79
CA MET A 107 -0.91 -5.95 12.23
C MET A 107 0.10 -7.08 12.03
N PHE A 108 1.31 -6.78 11.56
CA PHE A 108 2.39 -7.75 11.43
C PHE A 108 2.77 -8.34 12.79
N TYR A 109 2.96 -7.48 13.79
CA TYR A 109 3.25 -7.94 15.15
C TYR A 109 2.14 -8.85 15.71
N LEU A 110 0.87 -8.45 15.58
CA LEU A 110 -0.25 -9.22 16.14
C LEU A 110 -0.52 -10.51 15.36
N VAL A 111 -0.64 -10.46 14.04
CA VAL A 111 -1.13 -11.57 13.21
C VAL A 111 0.01 -12.51 12.80
N VAL A 112 1.21 -11.98 12.51
CA VAL A 112 2.33 -12.79 12.01
C VAL A 112 3.19 -13.30 13.16
N LEU A 113 3.56 -12.43 14.11
CA LEU A 113 4.47 -12.83 15.20
C LEU A 113 3.76 -13.45 16.41
N ASN A 114 2.60 -12.92 16.80
CA ASN A 114 1.84 -13.42 17.96
C ASN A 114 0.67 -14.32 17.57
N GLU A 115 0.48 -14.59 16.27
CA GLU A 115 -0.58 -15.44 15.72
C GLU A 115 -1.98 -15.14 16.26
N ILE A 116 -2.29 -13.87 16.55
CA ILE A 116 -3.59 -13.45 17.05
C ILE A 116 -4.63 -13.59 15.93
N ARG A 117 -5.71 -14.33 16.22
CA ARG A 117 -6.80 -14.65 15.28
C ARG A 117 -8.11 -14.00 15.74
N GLY A 118 -9.03 -13.83 14.80
CA GLY A 118 -10.37 -13.32 15.11
C GLY A 118 -11.12 -14.30 16.02
N PRO A 119 -12.00 -13.82 16.92
CA PRO A 119 -12.62 -14.62 17.98
C PRO A 119 -13.56 -15.74 17.49
N ILE A 120 -13.84 -15.79 16.18
CA ILE A 120 -14.74 -16.77 15.57
C ILE A 120 -13.97 -18.03 15.09
N ASN A 121 -12.63 -18.00 15.04
CA ASN A 121 -11.78 -19.09 14.53
C ASN A 121 -10.60 -19.44 15.46
#